data_AF-A0A6M1XLA5-F1
#
_entry.id   AF-A0A6M1XLA5-F1
#
_cell.length_a   1.000
_cell.length_b   1.000
_cell.length_c   1.000
_cell.angle_alpha   90.00
_cell.angle_beta   90.00
_cell.angle_gamma   90.00
#
_symmetry.space_group_name_H-M   'P 1'
#
loop_
_entity.id
_entity.type
_entity.pdbx_description
1 polymer ?
#
loop_
_entity_poly.entity_id
_entity_poly.type
_entity_poly.pdbx_seq_one_letter_code
_entity_poly.pdbx_strand_id
1 'polypeptide(L)'
;KGNIINMSSVHEHIPWPTFAHYAASKGGVKLFTETVAMEYAPKGIRINSIGPGAIRTPINAAKFDDPEQKELLESMIPLGRVGEPKEIAATAAWLASDESSYVTGIT
;
A
#
# COMPACT_ATOMS: atom_id res chain seq x y z
N LYS A 1 2.15 -19.12 14.43
CA LYS A 1 1.67 -17.76 14.75
C LYS A 1 2.69 -16.73 14.29
N GLY A 2 2.25 -15.71 13.58
CA GLY A 2 3.10 -14.66 13.04
C GLY A 2 2.28 -13.63 12.28
N ASN A 3 2.94 -12.57 11.84
CA ASN A 3 2.29 -11.50 11.08
C ASN A 3 3.25 -10.97 10.02
N ILE A 4 2.78 -10.87 8.78
CA ILE A 4 3.55 -10.37 7.65
C ILE A 4 2.73 -9.25 7.01
N ILE A 5 3.38 -8.11 6.79
CA ILE A 5 2.79 -6.95 6.12
C ILE A 5 3.64 -6.65 4.88
N ASN A 6 3.04 -6.82 3.71
CA ASN A 6 3.66 -6.46 2.43
C ASN A 6 3.34 -5.00 2.09
N MET A 7 4.32 -4.27 1.54
CA MET A 7 4.08 -2.92 1.05
C MET A 7 3.73 -2.97 -0.45
N SER A 8 2.45 -2.79 -0.76
CA SER A 8 1.93 -2.72 -2.12
C SER A 8 1.79 -1.26 -2.60
N SER A 9 0.74 -0.94 -3.34
CA SER A 9 0.37 0.40 -3.82
C SER A 9 -1.06 0.38 -4.32
N VAL A 10 -1.73 1.53 -4.42
CA VAL A 10 -2.97 1.67 -5.22
C VAL A 10 -2.82 1.10 -6.64
N HIS A 11 -1.60 1.05 -7.17
CA HIS A 11 -1.30 0.49 -8.49
C HIS A 11 -1.27 -1.05 -8.57
N GLU A 12 -1.59 -1.77 -7.49
CA GLU A 12 -2.00 -3.17 -7.64
C GLU A 12 -3.37 -3.30 -8.31
N HIS A 13 -4.16 -2.21 -8.27
CA HIS A 13 -5.49 -2.10 -8.87
C HIS A 13 -5.53 -1.08 -10.01
N ILE A 14 -4.90 0.08 -9.84
CA ILE A 14 -4.91 1.18 -10.81
C ILE A 14 -3.80 0.94 -11.85
N PRO A 15 -4.12 0.77 -13.14
CA PRO A 15 -3.10 0.67 -14.18
C PRO A 15 -2.26 1.95 -14.26
N TRP A 16 -0.96 1.81 -14.52
CA TRP A 16 -0.05 2.95 -14.56
C TRP A 16 0.76 3.01 -15.86
N PRO A 17 0.30 3.79 -16.87
CA PRO A 17 1.07 4.04 -18.08
C PRO A 17 2.47 4.57 -17.75
N THR A 18 3.47 4.19 -18.54
CA THR A 18 4.92 4.43 -18.30
C THR A 18 5.55 3.67 -17.13
N PHE A 19 4.74 3.01 -16.29
CA PHE A 19 5.20 2.23 -15.13
C PHE A 19 4.67 0.78 -15.13
N ALA A 20 4.53 0.16 -16.31
CA ALA A 20 3.97 -1.19 -16.47
C ALA A 20 4.69 -2.26 -15.61
N HIS A 21 6.01 -2.18 -15.53
CA HIS A 21 6.85 -3.02 -14.67
C HIS A 21 6.49 -2.89 -13.18
N TYR A 22 6.24 -1.67 -12.69
CA TYR A 22 5.81 -1.43 -11.31
C TYR A 22 4.39 -1.95 -11.08
N ALA A 23 3.43 -1.61 -11.95
CA ALA A 23 2.05 -2.07 -11.83
C ALA A 23 1.96 -3.62 -11.85
N ALA A 24 2.68 -4.27 -12.77
CA ALA A 24 2.77 -5.73 -12.81
C ALA A 24 3.35 -6.30 -11.51
N SER A 25 4.42 -5.70 -10.97
CA SER A 25 5.02 -6.14 -9.71
C SER A 25 4.05 -6.03 -8.52
N LYS A 26 3.26 -4.96 -8.43
CA LYS A 26 2.32 -4.74 -7.33
C LYS A 26 1.06 -5.59 -7.47
N GLY A 27 0.57 -5.83 -8.69
CA GLY A 27 -0.43 -6.87 -8.95
C GLY A 27 0.05 -8.27 -8.54
N GLY A 28 1.34 -8.57 -8.75
CA GLY A 28 1.97 -9.79 -8.25
C GLY A 28 2.02 -9.88 -6.72
N VAL A 29 2.36 -8.78 -6.04
CA VAL A 29 2.36 -8.70 -4.56
C VAL A 29 0.95 -8.96 -3.99
N LYS A 30 -0.09 -8.46 -4.66
CA LYS A 30 -1.48 -8.72 -4.27
C LYS A 30 -1.79 -10.21 -4.26
N LEU A 31 -1.66 -10.89 -5.41
CA LEU A 31 -1.97 -12.32 -5.46
C LEU A 31 -1.02 -13.17 -4.61
N PHE A 32 0.23 -12.75 -4.46
CA PHE A 32 1.15 -13.39 -3.52
C PHE A 32 0.59 -13.32 -2.09
N THR A 33 0.21 -12.13 -1.62
CA THR A 33 -0.36 -11.90 -0.28
C THR A 33 -1.59 -12.74 -0.04
N GLU A 34 -2.56 -12.71 -0.96
CA GLU A 34 -3.81 -13.50 -0.87
C GLU A 34 -3.52 -15.01 -0.83
N THR A 35 -2.61 -15.49 -1.69
CA THR A 35 -2.23 -16.91 -1.77
C THR A 35 -1.60 -17.40 -0.48
N VAL A 36 -0.57 -16.70 0.01
CA VAL A 36 0.13 -17.13 1.23
C VAL A 36 -0.73 -16.90 2.48
N ALA A 37 -1.60 -15.88 2.50
CA ALA A 37 -2.57 -15.72 3.58
C ALA A 37 -3.46 -16.96 3.72
N MET A 38 -3.99 -17.49 2.61
CA MET A 38 -4.79 -18.73 2.64
C MET A 38 -3.95 -19.94 3.04
N GLU A 39 -2.75 -20.09 2.50
CA GLU A 39 -1.87 -21.24 2.75
C GLU A 39 -1.45 -21.33 4.24
N TYR A 40 -1.16 -20.20 4.88
CA TYR A 40 -0.62 -20.16 6.24
C TYR A 40 -1.66 -19.82 7.33
N ALA A 41 -2.91 -19.50 6.97
CA ALA A 41 -3.99 -19.26 7.92
C ALA A 41 -4.18 -20.41 8.95
N PRO A 42 -4.15 -21.71 8.58
CA PRO A 42 -4.24 -22.79 9.56
C PRO A 42 -3.11 -22.82 10.60
N LYS A 43 -1.97 -22.18 10.30
CA LYS A 43 -0.82 -22.03 11.23
C LYS A 43 -0.92 -20.75 12.08
N GLY A 44 -2.02 -20.00 11.96
CA GLY A 44 -2.27 -18.74 12.65
C GLY A 44 -1.29 -17.64 12.24
N ILE A 45 -0.86 -17.62 10.97
CA ILE A 45 -0.04 -16.53 10.43
C ILE A 45 -0.96 -15.62 9.61
N ARG A 46 -1.02 -14.34 10.00
CA ARG A 46 -1.77 -13.31 9.25
C ARG A 46 -0.85 -12.67 8.23
N ILE A 47 -1.33 -12.50 7.01
CA ILE A 47 -0.54 -11.93 5.92
C ILE A 47 -1.43 -10.94 5.21
N ASN A 48 -1.07 -9.67 5.26
CA ASN A 48 -1.83 -8.57 4.66
C ASN A 48 -0.88 -7.69 3.85
N SER A 49 -1.46 -6.85 2.99
CA SER A 49 -0.75 -5.82 2.26
C SER A 49 -1.26 -4.44 2.70
N ILE A 50 -0.46 -3.41 2.43
CA ILE A 50 -0.91 -2.01 2.51
C ILE A 50 -0.75 -1.42 1.12
N GLY A 51 -1.79 -0.74 0.62
CA GLY A 51 -1.77 -0.05 -0.67
C GLY A 51 -1.71 1.47 -0.54
N PRO A 52 -0.53 2.10 -0.31
CA PRO A 52 -0.44 3.56 -0.26
C PRO A 52 -0.83 4.21 -1.59
N GLY A 53 -1.52 5.35 -1.49
CA GLY A 53 -1.66 6.33 -2.56
C GLY A 53 -0.42 7.23 -2.67
N ALA A 54 -0.61 8.52 -2.95
CA ALA A 54 0.47 9.49 -2.97
C ALA A 54 0.88 9.90 -1.56
N ILE A 55 2.13 9.61 -1.17
CA ILE A 55 2.68 9.90 0.17
C ILE A 55 3.95 10.74 0.08
N ARG A 56 4.09 11.70 1.02
CA ARG A 56 5.23 12.60 1.14
C ARG A 56 6.49 11.86 1.61
N THR A 57 7.21 11.29 0.66
CA THR A 57 8.47 10.57 0.88
C THR A 57 9.55 11.07 -0.09
N PRO A 58 10.84 10.78 0.17
CA PRO A 58 11.92 11.25 -0.71
C PRO A 58 11.78 10.81 -2.19
N ILE A 59 11.12 9.68 -2.47
CA ILE A 59 10.90 9.20 -3.85
C ILE A 59 10.08 10.17 -4.71
N ASN A 60 9.28 11.03 -4.06
CA ASN A 60 8.40 12.00 -4.71
C ASN A 60 8.85 13.45 -4.47
N ALA A 61 9.97 13.69 -3.78
CA ALA A 61 10.40 15.04 -3.37
C ALA A 61 10.44 16.02 -4.56
N ALA A 62 11.10 15.62 -5.66
CA ALA A 62 11.19 16.44 -6.86
C ALA A 62 9.84 16.78 -7.51
N LYS A 63 8.82 15.93 -7.35
CA LYS A 63 7.46 16.21 -7.87
C LYS A 63 6.68 17.17 -6.97
N PHE A 64 7.02 17.25 -5.68
CA PHE A 64 6.38 18.18 -4.76
C PHE A 64 6.99 19.58 -4.78
N ASP A 65 8.24 19.69 -5.26
CA ASP A 65 8.94 20.96 -5.40
C ASP A 65 8.45 21.78 -6.62
N ASP A 66 7.75 21.12 -7.56
CA ASP A 66 7.05 21.76 -8.68
C ASP A 66 5.56 22.01 -8.29
N PRO A 67 5.13 23.29 -8.17
CA PRO A 67 3.77 23.63 -7.79
C PRO A 67 2.69 23.07 -8.73
N GLU A 68 2.94 23.01 -10.04
CA GLU A 68 1.97 22.54 -11.03
C GLU A 68 1.80 21.02 -10.94
N GLN A 69 2.92 20.29 -10.81
CA GLN A 69 2.89 18.84 -10.60
C GLN A 69 2.23 18.47 -9.28
N LYS A 70 2.47 19.28 -8.23
CA LYS A 70 1.82 19.10 -6.93
C LYS A 70 0.31 19.31 -7.03
N GLU A 71 -0.16 20.39 -7.66
CA GLU A 71 -1.59 20.68 -7.82
C GLU A 71 -2.30 19.60 -8.65
N LEU A 72 -1.68 19.17 -9.75
CA LEU A 72 -2.18 18.07 -10.56
C LEU A 72 -2.31 16.78 -9.74
N LEU A 73 -1.29 16.44 -8.93
CA LEU A 73 -1.32 15.28 -8.05
C LEU A 73 -2.42 15.37 -7.01
N GLU A 74 -2.57 16.53 -6.34
CA GLU A 74 -3.60 16.76 -5.34
C GLU A 74 -5.02 16.70 -5.93
N SER A 75 -5.21 17.12 -7.20
CA SER A 75 -6.50 16.99 -7.90
C SER A 75 -6.91 15.54 -8.18
N MET A 76 -5.95 14.61 -8.24
CA MET A 76 -6.22 13.17 -8.38
C MET A 76 -6.54 12.49 -7.04
N ILE A 77 -6.38 13.21 -5.91
CA ILE A 77 -6.63 12.67 -4.57
C ILE A 77 -7.97 13.24 -4.07
N PRO A 78 -8.99 12.40 -3.82
CA PRO A 78 -10.29 12.90 -3.34
C PRO A 78 -10.23 13.69 -2.02
N LEU A 79 -9.25 13.42 -1.16
CA LEU A 79 -9.01 14.20 0.07
C LEU A 79 -8.27 15.53 -0.18
N GLY A 80 -7.91 15.84 -1.41
CA GLY A 80 -7.28 17.10 -1.84
C GLY A 80 -5.87 17.32 -1.29
N ARG A 81 -5.21 16.28 -0.76
CA ARG A 81 -3.85 16.39 -0.21
C ARG A 81 -3.07 15.09 -0.33
N VAL A 82 -1.76 15.22 -0.42
CA VAL A 82 -0.81 14.12 -0.25
C VAL A 82 -0.85 13.62 1.22
N GLY A 83 -0.73 12.30 1.40
CA GLY A 83 -0.63 11.70 2.73
C GLY A 83 0.78 11.83 3.33
N GLU A 84 0.88 11.75 4.65
CA GLU A 84 2.14 11.76 5.39
C GLU A 84 2.58 10.33 5.76
N PRO A 85 3.89 10.02 5.85
CA PRO A 85 4.37 8.68 6.18
C PRO A 85 3.79 8.11 7.49
N LYS A 86 3.52 8.97 8.48
CA LYS A 86 2.90 8.58 9.75
C LYS A 86 1.50 7.99 9.59
N GLU A 87 0.76 8.37 8.54
CA GLU A 87 -0.58 7.85 8.26
C GLU A 87 -0.50 6.40 7.79
N ILE A 88 0.51 6.06 6.98
CA ILE A 88 0.78 4.68 6.57
C ILE A 88 1.37 3.86 7.73
N ALA A 89 2.23 4.46 8.55
CA ALA A 89 2.78 3.81 9.74
C ALA A 89 1.68 3.43 10.75
N ALA A 90 0.63 4.24 10.89
CA ALA A 90 -0.52 3.92 11.73
C ALA A 90 -1.27 2.67 11.24
N THR A 91 -1.49 2.53 9.93
CA THR A 91 -2.09 1.32 9.34
C THR A 91 -1.22 0.08 9.58
N ALA A 92 0.10 0.21 9.41
CA ALA A 92 1.04 -0.88 9.69
C ALA A 92 1.00 -1.29 11.17
N ALA A 93 0.94 -0.33 12.09
CA ALA A 93 0.83 -0.62 13.52
C ALA A 93 -0.48 -1.35 13.87
N TRP A 94 -1.61 -0.94 13.29
CA TRP A 94 -2.89 -1.62 13.49
C TRP A 94 -2.87 -3.06 12.93
N LEU A 95 -2.39 -3.24 11.70
CA LEU A 95 -2.23 -4.57 11.10
C LEU A 95 -1.27 -5.44 11.92
N ALA A 96 -0.22 -4.86 12.50
CA ALA A 96 0.74 -5.55 13.36
C ALA A 96 0.13 -6.03 14.68
N SER A 97 -0.82 -5.27 15.23
CA SER A 97 -1.45 -5.49 16.54
C SER A 97 -2.52 -6.59 16.56
N ASP A 98 -2.99 -6.95 17.76
CA ASP A 98 -4.10 -7.90 17.96
C ASP A 98 -5.48 -7.31 17.63
N GLU A 99 -5.59 -5.99 17.44
CA GLU A 99 -6.83 -5.32 17.00
C GLU A 99 -7.27 -5.78 15.60
N SER A 100 -6.35 -6.37 14.83
CA SER A 100 -6.61 -6.97 13.51
C SER A 100 -6.56 -8.51 13.53
N SER A 101 -6.81 -9.13 14.70
CA SER A 101 -6.67 -10.58 14.92
C SER A 101 -7.46 -11.48 13.97
N TYR A 102 -8.53 -10.98 13.35
CA TYR A 102 -9.34 -11.72 12.38
C TYR A 102 -9.20 -11.20 10.93
N VAL A 103 -8.12 -10.47 10.63
CA VAL A 103 -7.85 -9.85 9.33
C VAL A 103 -6.63 -10.51 8.67
N THR A 104 -6.83 -11.16 7.53
CA THR A 104 -5.77 -11.74 6.70
C THR A 104 -6.18 -11.74 5.22
N GLY A 105 -5.22 -11.60 4.30
CA GLY A 105 -5.43 -11.68 2.85
C GLY A 105 -5.99 -10.41 2.21
N ILE A 106 -5.96 -9.26 2.89
CA ILE A 106 -6.45 -7.98 2.33
C ILE A 106 -5.30 -7.06 1.90
N THR A 107 -5.66 -6.00 1.18
CA THR A 107 -4.86 -4.78 0.96
C THR A 107 -5.55 -3.58 1.59
#